data_AF-A0A9D9BDY9-F1
#
_entry.id   AF-A0A9D9BDY9-F1
#
_cell.length_a   1.000
_cell.length_b   1.000
_cell.length_c   1.000
_cell.angle_alpha   90.00
_cell.angle_beta   90.00
_cell.angle_gamma   90.00
#
_symmetry.space_group_name_H-M   'P 1'
#
loop_
_entity.id
_entity.type
_entity.pdbx_description
1 polymer ?
#
loop_
_entity_poly.entity_id
_entity_poly.type
_entity_poly.pdbx_seq_one_letter_code
_entity_poly.pdbx_strand_id
1 'polypeptide(L)'
;MAWQCLRRISRWRESRASAIERAYRSVFLSPDGEVVLADLAAECVIYQAAPVDLGPREGGYLDGRKALFTRILAMIRIPPEEHAALQSAARLETLPELDTDEGL
;
A
#
# COMPACT_ATOMS: atom_id res chain seq x y z
N MET A 1 -37.50 17.11 5.93
CA MET A 1 -36.22 17.73 6.36
C MET A 1 -35.06 16.74 6.51
N ALA A 2 -35.26 15.51 7.02
CA ALA A 2 -34.17 14.52 7.21
C ALA A 2 -33.33 14.22 5.94
N TRP A 3 -33.95 14.18 4.75
CA TRP A 3 -33.25 13.91 3.49
C TRP A 3 -32.26 14.99 3.05
N GLN A 4 -32.50 16.27 3.36
CA GLN A 4 -31.58 17.34 3.00
C GLN A 4 -30.30 17.29 3.86
N CYS A 5 -30.44 16.95 5.15
CA CYS A 5 -29.30 16.72 6.04
C CYS A 5 -28.47 15.52 5.59
N LEU A 6 -29.12 14.40 5.25
CA LEU A 6 -28.42 13.21 4.72
C LEU A 6 -27.68 13.51 3.41
N ARG A 7 -28.29 14.24 2.47
CA ARG A 7 -27.61 14.68 1.23
C ARG A 7 -26.44 15.63 1.47
N ARG A 8 -26.53 16.51 2.49
CA ARG A 8 -25.44 17.41 2.85
C ARG A 8 -24.28 16.66 3.51
N ILE A 9 -24.59 15.71 4.40
CA ILE A 9 -23.60 14.82 5.02
C ILE A 9 -22.94 13.94 3.97
N SER A 10 -23.69 13.38 3.02
CA SER A 10 -23.13 12.55 1.95
C SER A 10 -22.19 13.36 1.05
N ARG A 11 -22.60 14.55 0.61
CA ARG A 11 -21.75 15.46 -0.18
C ARG A 11 -20.49 15.90 0.57
N TRP A 12 -20.60 16.17 1.87
CA TRP A 12 -19.44 16.51 2.69
C TRP A 12 -18.49 15.32 2.86
N ARG A 13 -19.03 14.11 3.08
CA ARG A 13 -18.24 12.88 3.12
C ARG A 13 -17.56 12.58 1.79
N GLU A 14 -18.24 12.79 0.68
CA GLU A 14 -17.71 12.63 -0.67
C GLU A 14 -16.59 13.64 -0.94
N SER A 15 -16.81 14.93 -0.64
CA SER A 15 -15.77 15.97 -0.73
C SER A 15 -14.55 15.63 0.14
N ARG A 16 -14.79 15.15 1.38
CA ARG A 16 -13.72 14.70 2.27
C ARG A 16 -13.00 13.46 1.72
N ALA A 17 -13.73 12.50 1.16
CA ALA A 17 -13.16 11.30 0.55
C ALA A 17 -12.28 11.67 -0.65
N SER A 18 -12.76 12.54 -1.54
CA SER A 18 -11.97 13.05 -2.67
C SER A 18 -10.77 13.88 -2.24
N ALA A 19 -10.88 14.65 -1.14
CA ALA A 19 -9.74 15.39 -0.59
C ALA A 19 -8.67 14.44 -0.04
N ILE A 20 -9.08 13.40 0.68
CA ILE A 20 -8.19 12.36 1.18
C ILE A 20 -7.56 11.60 0.01
N GLU A 21 -8.35 11.15 -0.97
CA GLU A 21 -7.85 10.49 -2.19
C GLU A 21 -6.77 11.32 -2.88
N ARG A 22 -7.02 12.62 -3.07
CA ARG A 22 -6.05 13.55 -3.65
C ARG A 22 -4.75 13.61 -2.84
N ALA A 23 -4.84 13.62 -1.51
CA ALA A 23 -3.68 13.64 -0.63
C ALA A 23 -2.87 12.34 -0.71
N TYR A 24 -3.52 11.17 -0.73
CA TYR A 24 -2.86 9.89 -0.96
C TYR A 24 -2.11 9.90 -2.29
N ARG A 25 -2.78 10.34 -3.36
CA ARG A 25 -2.18 10.40 -4.70
C ARG A 25 -1.01 11.38 -4.77
N SER A 26 -1.08 12.54 -4.12
CA SER A 26 0.03 13.50 -4.13
C SER A 26 1.28 12.99 -3.41
N VAL A 27 1.12 12.12 -2.42
CA VAL A 27 2.26 11.52 -1.70
C VAL A 27 2.82 10.36 -2.52
N PHE A 28 1.97 9.41 -2.88
CA PHE A 28 2.42 8.10 -3.37
C PHE A 28 2.60 8.01 -4.89
N LEU A 29 2.04 8.95 -5.68
CA LEU A 29 2.28 9.04 -7.12
C LEU A 29 3.34 10.09 -7.46
N SER A 30 4.31 10.25 -6.56
CA SER A 30 5.51 11.05 -6.77
C SER A 30 6.72 10.09 -6.88
N PRO A 31 7.83 10.48 -7.50
CA PRO A 31 9.01 9.60 -7.63
C PRO A 31 9.48 9.04 -6.29
N ASP A 32 9.58 9.88 -5.25
CA ASP A 32 9.96 9.42 -3.89
C ASP A 32 8.85 8.55 -3.27
N GLY A 33 7.59 8.85 -3.59
CA GLY A 33 6.44 8.06 -3.17
C GLY A 33 6.43 6.65 -3.74
N GLU A 34 6.89 6.46 -4.98
CA GLU A 34 7.03 5.14 -5.61
C GLU A 34 8.06 4.27 -4.89
N VAL A 35 9.20 4.87 -4.48
CA VAL A 35 10.22 4.18 -3.67
C VAL A 35 9.65 3.74 -2.33
N VAL A 36 8.95 4.65 -1.63
CA VAL A 36 8.30 4.33 -0.35
C VAL A 36 7.21 3.26 -0.54
N LEU A 37 6.46 3.27 -1.64
CA LEU A 37 5.48 2.23 -1.92
C LEU A 37 6.12 0.86 -2.08
N ALA A 38 7.28 0.78 -2.76
CA ALA A 38 8.01 -0.47 -2.94
C ALA A 38 8.52 -1.03 -1.60
N ASP A 39 9.13 -0.19 -0.77
CA ASP A 39 9.56 -0.53 0.60
C ASP A 39 8.38 -1.01 1.46
N LEU A 40 7.27 -0.25 1.48
CA LEU A 40 6.08 -0.64 2.25
C LEU A 40 5.45 -1.94 1.75
N ALA A 41 5.48 -2.19 0.44
CA ALA A 41 4.98 -3.44 -0.13
C ALA A 41 5.81 -4.64 0.34
N ALA A 42 7.13 -4.48 0.40
CA ALA A 42 8.06 -5.47 0.94
C ALA A 42 7.82 -5.71 2.43
N GLU A 43 7.77 -4.66 3.24
CA GLU A 43 7.54 -4.74 4.70
C GLU A 43 6.17 -5.34 5.04
N CYS A 44 5.14 -5.04 4.25
CA CYS A 44 3.81 -5.63 4.41
C CYS A 44 3.71 -7.06 3.86
N VAL A 45 4.75 -7.56 3.19
CA VAL A 45 4.81 -8.92 2.62
C VAL A 45 3.62 -9.16 1.68
N ILE A 46 3.17 -8.11 0.97
CA ILE A 46 1.88 -8.13 0.24
C ILE A 46 1.90 -9.11 -0.94
N TYR A 47 3.07 -9.28 -1.56
CA TYR A 47 3.27 -10.14 -2.74
C TYR A 47 3.94 -11.48 -2.42
N GLN A 48 4.17 -11.79 -1.14
CA GLN A 48 4.74 -13.08 -0.72
C GLN A 48 3.69 -13.92 0.02
N ALA A 49 3.88 -15.24 -0.03
CA ALA A 49 3.07 -16.17 0.73
C ALA A 49 3.24 -15.90 2.24
N ALA A 50 2.16 -16.04 3.01
CA ALA A 50 2.27 -15.97 4.47
C ALA A 50 3.16 -17.14 4.96
N PRO A 51 4.04 -16.91 5.96
CA PRO A 51 4.77 -17.98 6.60
C PRO A 51 3.82 -19.04 7.17
N VAL A 52 4.20 -20.31 7.04
CA VAL A 52 3.32 -21.46 7.33
C VAL A 52 3.03 -21.62 8.83
N ASP A 53 3.93 -21.12 9.70
CA ASP A 53 3.90 -21.33 11.15
C ASP A 53 3.63 -20.06 11.97
N LEU A 54 2.78 -19.15 11.48
CA LEU A 54 2.40 -17.97 12.27
C LEU A 54 1.38 -18.31 13.35
N GLY A 55 1.64 -17.88 14.59
CA GLY A 55 0.65 -17.94 15.65
C GLY A 55 -0.55 -17.02 15.36
N PRO A 56 -1.73 -17.24 15.98
CA PRO A 56 -2.95 -16.47 15.67
C PRO A 56 -2.79 -14.94 15.80
N ARG A 57 -2.00 -14.49 16.79
CA ARG A 57 -1.74 -13.06 17.00
C ARG A 57 -0.84 -12.47 15.91
N GLU A 58 0.19 -13.20 15.51
CA GLU A 58 1.16 -12.76 14.50
C GLU A 58 0.53 -12.75 13.11
N GLY A 59 -0.28 -13.77 12.80
CA GLY A 59 -1.11 -13.81 11.60
C GLY A 59 -2.06 -12.61 11.53
N GLY A 60 -2.81 -12.33 12.61
CA GLY A 60 -3.71 -11.17 12.65
C GLY A 60 -2.99 -9.82 12.49
N TYR A 61 -1.76 -9.69 13.01
CA TYR A 61 -0.95 -8.48 12.81
C TYR A 61 -0.49 -8.34 11.35
N LEU A 62 -0.03 -9.44 10.73
CA LEU A 62 0.34 -9.46 9.31
C LEU A 62 -0.85 -9.09 8.41
N ASP A 63 -2.02 -9.67 8.67
CA ASP A 63 -3.25 -9.35 7.94
C ASP A 63 -3.62 -7.87 8.09
N GLY A 64 -3.45 -7.29 9.28
CA GLY A 64 -3.65 -5.86 9.53
C GLY A 64 -2.74 -4.97 8.68
N ARG A 65 -1.44 -5.32 8.58
CA ARG A 65 -0.49 -4.60 7.72
C ARG A 65 -0.87 -4.70 6.24
N LYS A 66 -1.20 -5.91 5.76
CA LYS A 66 -1.67 -6.14 4.38
C LYS A 66 -2.95 -5.36 4.06
N ALA A 67 -3.89 -5.31 4.99
CA ALA A 67 -5.14 -4.56 4.84
C ALA A 67 -4.88 -3.04 4.75
N LEU A 68 -3.96 -2.51 5.56
CA LEU A 68 -3.55 -1.10 5.48
C LEU A 68 -2.92 -0.79 4.12
N PHE A 69 -2.01 -1.63 3.63
CA PHE A 69 -1.39 -1.43 2.33
C PHE A 69 -2.41 -1.50 1.19
N THR A 70 -3.33 -2.46 1.24
CA THR A 70 -4.43 -2.59 0.26
C THR A 70 -5.31 -1.34 0.23
N ARG A 71 -5.53 -0.70 1.39
CA ARG A 71 -6.24 0.59 1.46
C ARG A 71 -5.48 1.70 0.74
N ILE A 72 -4.14 1.74 0.84
CA ILE A 72 -3.32 2.71 0.09
C ILE A 72 -3.54 2.51 -1.41
N LEU A 73 -3.38 1.27 -1.90
CA LEU A 73 -3.60 0.92 -3.31
C LEU A 73 -4.99 1.33 -3.82
N ALA A 74 -6.03 1.09 -3.00
CA ALA A 74 -7.39 1.48 -3.33
C ALA A 74 -7.60 3.01 -3.44
N MET A 75 -6.86 3.81 -2.66
CA MET A 75 -6.93 5.27 -2.71
C MET A 75 -6.17 5.84 -3.92
N ILE A 76 -5.03 5.25 -4.29
CA ILE A 76 -4.20 5.79 -5.38
C ILE A 76 -4.65 5.34 -6.77
N ARG A 77 -5.28 4.17 -6.86
CA ARG A 77 -5.87 3.60 -8.09
C ARG A 77 -4.89 3.54 -9.27
N ILE A 78 -3.72 2.94 -9.05
CA ILE A 78 -2.74 2.70 -10.11
C ILE A 78 -3.25 1.66 -11.12
N PRO A 79 -2.91 1.79 -12.41
CA PRO A 79 -3.28 0.82 -13.43
C PRO A 79 -2.50 -0.50 -13.27
N PRO A 80 -2.95 -1.59 -13.94
CA PRO A 80 -2.35 -2.92 -13.80
C PRO A 80 -0.84 -2.96 -14.11
N GLU A 81 -0.40 -2.20 -15.11
CA GLU A 81 1.02 -2.09 -15.50
C GLU A 81 1.89 -1.50 -14.38
N GLU A 82 1.45 -0.42 -13.74
CA GLU A 82 2.15 0.21 -12.61
C GLU A 82 2.12 -0.71 -11.38
N HIS A 83 1.04 -1.47 -11.18
CA HIS A 83 0.97 -2.46 -10.11
C HIS A 83 1.97 -3.61 -10.33
N ALA A 84 2.21 -4.04 -11.57
CA ALA A 84 3.22 -5.04 -11.89
C ALA A 84 4.66 -4.51 -11.70
N ALA A 85 4.89 -3.23 -12.02
CA ALA A 85 6.16 -2.55 -11.74
C ALA A 85 6.42 -2.49 -10.22
N LEU A 86 5.42 -2.09 -9.44
CA LEU A 86 5.49 -2.07 -7.97
C LEU A 86 5.78 -3.46 -7.38
N GLN A 87 5.13 -4.52 -7.89
CA GLN A 87 5.41 -5.88 -7.46
C GLN A 87 6.86 -6.30 -7.75
N SER A 88 7.40 -5.91 -8.91
CA SER A 88 8.79 -6.17 -9.26
C SER A 88 9.75 -5.42 -8.34
N ALA A 89 9.49 -4.14 -8.09
CA ALA A 89 10.29 -3.30 -7.20
C ALA A 89 10.30 -3.83 -5.76
N ALA A 90 9.14 -4.16 -5.21
CA ALA A 90 9.01 -4.71 -3.85
C ALA A 90 9.77 -6.04 -3.67
N ARG A 91 9.92 -6.84 -4.73
CA ARG A 91 10.73 -8.07 -4.68
C ARG A 91 12.21 -7.77 -4.62
N LEU A 92 12.67 -6.71 -5.29
CA LEU A 92 14.07 -6.28 -5.26
C LEU A 92 14.47 -5.83 -3.85
N GLU A 93 13.60 -5.10 -3.15
CA GLU A 93 13.83 -4.70 -1.74
C GLU A 93 13.97 -5.89 -0.79
N THR A 94 13.38 -7.04 -1.13
CA THR A 94 13.46 -8.26 -0.32
C THR A 94 14.61 -9.18 -0.70
N LEU A 95 15.36 -8.86 -1.76
CA LEU A 95 16.58 -9.60 -2.08
C LEU A 95 17.62 -9.27 -1.01
N PRO A 96 18.25 -10.27 -0.37
CA PRO A 96 19.42 -9.99 0.43
C PRO A 96 20.43 -9.27 -0.45
N GLU A 97 21.05 -8.20 0.08
CA GLU A 97 22.25 -7.63 -0.52
C GLU A 97 23.21 -8.81 -0.72
N LEU A 98 23.38 -9.24 -1.97
CA LEU A 98 24.42 -10.19 -2.29
C LEU A 98 25.69 -9.43 -1.99
N ASP A 99 26.31 -9.74 -0.84
CA ASP A 99 27.68 -9.37 -0.53
C ASP A 99 28.46 -9.63 -1.81
N THR A 100 28.78 -8.55 -2.50
CA THR A 100 29.73 -8.60 -3.60
C THR A 100 31.05 -8.69 -2.87
N ASP A 101 31.33 -9.90 -2.41
CA ASP A 101 32.60 -10.31 -1.85
C ASP A 101 33.61 -10.16 -2.98
N GLU A 102 34.12 -8.94 -3.14
CA GLU A 102 35.40 -8.66 -3.79
C GLU A 102 36.48 -9.35 -2.95
N GLY A 103 36.53 -10.67 -3.06
CA GLY A 103 37.67 -11.48 -2.69
C GLY A 103 38.79 -11.24 -3.70
N LEU A 104 39.70 -10.33 -3.30
CA LEU A 104 41.09 -10.14 -3.72
C LEU A 104 41.71 -11.18 -4.66
#